data_AF-A0A015XGL2-F1
#
_entry.id   AF-A0A015XGL2-F1
#
_cell.length_a   1.000
_cell.length_b   1.000
_cell.length_c   1.000
_cell.angle_alpha   90.00
_cell.angle_beta   90.00
_cell.angle_gamma   90.00
#
_symmetry.space_group_name_H-M   'P 1'
#
loop_
_entity.id
_entity.type
_entity.pdbx_description
1 polymer ?
#
loop_
_entity_poly.entity_id
_entity_poly.type
_entity_poly.pdbx_seq_one_letter_code
_entity_poly.pdbx_strand_id
1 'polypeptide(L)' 'MKNKEIKKALKSDTPINSMYALIPGDRMRSFKKFAARFGFTEERIKSVLDNEKR' A
#
# COMPACT_ATOMS: atom_id res chain seq x y z
N MET A 1 2.63 -10.14 -9.74
CA MET A 1 3.52 -8.96 -9.79
C MET A 1 4.91 -9.41 -10.17
N LYS A 2 5.56 -8.73 -11.12
CA LYS A 2 6.93 -9.08 -11.51
C LYS A 2 7.91 -8.39 -10.55
N ASN A 3 9.00 -9.04 -10.18
CA ASN A 3 10.02 -8.49 -9.27
C ASN A 3 10.55 -7.10 -9.67
N LYS A 4 10.52 -6.78 -10.97
CA LYS A 4 10.91 -5.46 -11.50
C LYS A 4 9.98 -4.33 -11.03
N GLU A 5 8.67 -4.58 -10.96
CA GLU A 5 7.67 -3.58 -10.56
C GLU A 5 7.78 -3.26 -9.07
N ILE A 6 7.98 -4.30 -8.26
CA ILE A 6 8.22 -4.15 -6.82
C ILE A 6 9.50 -3.34 -6.57
N LYS A 7 10.60 -3.67 -7.25
CA LYS A 7 11.85 -2.90 -7.15
C LYS A 7 11.70 -1.45 -7.59
N LYS A 8 10.87 -1.18 -8.60
CA LYS A 8 10.58 0.19 -9.06
C LYS A 8 9.77 0.95 -8.02
N ALA A 9 8.71 0.35 -7.47
CA ALA A 9 7.88 0.97 -6.44
C ALA A 9 8.70 1.33 -5.20
N LEU A 10 9.55 0.42 -4.72
CA LEU A 10 10.43 0.65 -3.56
C LEU A 10 11.45 1.78 -3.76
N LYS A 11 11.83 2.08 -5.00
CA LYS A 11 12.79 3.15 -5.34
C LYS A 11 12.11 4.45 -5.77
N SER A 12 10.79 4.49 -5.79
CA SER A 12 10.05 5.71 -6.14
C SER A 12 10.15 6.75 -5.03
N ASP A 13 9.82 8.00 -5.34
CA ASP A 13 9.74 9.07 -4.35
C ASP A 13 8.62 8.84 -3.31
N THR A 14 7.69 7.93 -3.62
CA THR A 14 6.58 7.53 -2.74
C THR A 14 6.44 6.01 -2.68
N PRO A 15 7.36 5.32 -1.99
CA PRO A 15 7.41 3.87 -1.98
C PRO A 15 6.16 3.19 -1.38
N ILE A 16 5.54 3.74 -0.35
CA ILE A 16 4.33 3.25 0.30
C ILE A 16 3.13 3.32 -0.65
N ASN A 17 2.87 4.48 -1.27
CA ASN A 17 1.81 4.65 -2.26
C ASN A 17 2.02 3.75 -3.47
N SER A 18 3.25 3.70 -3.98
CA SER A 18 3.58 2.85 -5.13
C SER A 18 3.38 1.37 -4.80
N MET A 19 3.76 0.91 -3.61
CA MET A 19 3.56 -0.47 -3.17
C MET A 19 2.08 -0.78 -2.92
N TYR A 20 1.34 0.13 -2.31
CA TYR A 20 -0.09 -0.01 -2.08
C TYR A 20 -0.87 -0.13 -3.41
N ALA A 21 -0.48 0.65 -4.42
CA ALA A 21 -1.06 0.59 -5.77
C ALA A 21 -0.79 -0.73 -6.50
N LEU A 22 0.26 -1.48 -6.12
CA LEU A 22 0.55 -2.79 -6.69
C LEU A 22 -0.36 -3.90 -6.13
N ILE A 23 -1.14 -3.64 -5.08
CA ILE A 23 -2.07 -4.62 -4.52
C ILE A 23 -3.21 -4.87 -5.52
N PRO A 24 -3.43 -6.11 -5.98
CA PRO A 24 -4.48 -6.43 -6.94
C PRO A 24 -5.87 -6.14 -6.35
N GLY A 25 -6.79 -5.64 -7.17
CA GLY A 25 -8.14 -5.25 -6.72
C GLY A 25 -8.93 -6.39 -6.08
N ASP A 26 -8.79 -7.61 -6.61
CA ASP A 26 -9.38 -8.84 -6.05
C ASP A 26 -8.81 -9.21 -4.67
N ARG A 27 -7.59 -8.77 -4.36
CA ARG A 27 -6.91 -8.99 -3.06
C ARG A 27 -7.03 -7.83 -2.09
N MET A 28 -7.51 -6.66 -2.54
CA MET A 28 -7.61 -5.45 -1.72
C MET A 28 -8.47 -5.66 -0.46
N ARG A 29 -9.59 -6.38 -0.60
CA ARG A 29 -10.47 -6.70 0.54
C ARG A 29 -9.75 -7.57 1.59
N SER A 30 -9.00 -8.58 1.14
CA SER A 30 -8.23 -9.46 2.03
C SER A 30 -7.07 -8.71 2.69
N PHE A 31 -6.39 -7.84 1.95
CA PHE A 31 -5.37 -6.96 2.49
C PHE A 31 -5.93 -6.05 3.61
N LYS A 32 -7.07 -5.38 3.37
CA LYS A 32 -7.70 -4.52 4.38
C LYS A 32 -8.07 -5.30 5.66
N LYS A 33 -8.64 -6.50 5.50
CA LYS A 33 -8.94 -7.38 6.64
C LYS A 33 -7.68 -7.78 7.41
N PHE A 34 -6.60 -8.12 6.70
CA PHE A 34 -5.31 -8.43 7.29
C PHE A 34 -4.73 -7.21 8.04
N ALA A 35 -4.66 -6.06 7.38
CA ALA A 35 -4.12 -4.82 7.94
C ALA A 35 -4.89 -4.37 9.20
N ALA A 36 -6.22 -4.54 9.22
CA ALA A 36 -7.04 -4.24 10.38
C ALA A 36 -6.66 -5.05 11.62
N ARG A 37 -6.15 -6.28 11.45
CA ARG A 37 -5.63 -7.10 12.58
C ARG A 37 -4.41 -6.48 13.27
N PHE A 38 -3.70 -5.59 12.58
CA PHE A 38 -2.54 -4.87 13.10
C PHE A 38 -2.87 -3.41 13.45
N GLY A 39 -4.16 -3.06 13.54
CA GLY A 39 -4.58 -1.70 13.87
C GLY A 39 -4.46 -0.69 12.72
N PHE A 40 -4.29 -1.16 11.48
CA PHE A 40 -4.40 -0.34 10.28
C PHE A 40 -5.85 -0.35 9.77
N THR A 41 -6.65 0.56 10.31
CA THR A 41 -8.00 0.85 9.79
C THR A 41 -7.91 1.53 8.42
N GLU A 42 -9.01 1.56 7.67
CA GLU A 42 -9.02 2.23 6.36
C GLU A 42 -8.64 3.71 6.46
N GLU A 43 -9.08 4.39 7.52
CA GLU A 43 -8.74 5.79 7.80
C GLU A 43 -7.24 5.96 8.05
N ARG A 44 -6.65 5.04 8.82
CA ARG A 44 -5.21 5.07 9.09
C ARG A 44 -4.40 4.77 7.83
N ILE A 45 -4.84 3.81 7.02
CA ILE A 45 -4.22 3.52 5.71
C ILE A 45 -4.27 4.77 4.83
N LYS A 46 -5.43 5.41 4.71
CA LYS A 46 -5.58 6.65 3.94
C LYS A 46 -4.67 7.75 4.45
N SER A 47 -4.61 7.97 5.77
CA SER A 47 -3.72 8.95 6.39
C SER A 47 -2.24 8.68 6.09
N VAL A 48 -1.79 7.43 6.17
CA VAL A 48 -0.40 7.05 5.83
C VAL A 48 -0.10 7.34 4.35
N LEU A 49 -1.03 7.04 3.45
CA LEU A 49 -0.87 7.29 2.02
C LEU A 49 -0.86 8.78 1.70
N ASP A 50 -1.76 9.57 2.31
CA ASP A 50 -1.88 11.01 2.09
C ASP A 50 -0.64 11.77 2.61
N ASN A 51 -0.03 11.29 3.70
CA ASN A 51 1.12 11.95 4.35
C ASN A 51 2.48 11.57 3.77
N GLU A 52 2.58 10.58 2.89
CA GLU A 52 3.89 10.18 2.35
C GLU A 52 4.55 11.26 1.48
N LYS A 53 3.76 12.11 0.82
CA LYS A 53 4.25 13.20 -0.03
C LYS A 53 4.43 14.53 0.71
N ARG A 54 4.15 14.58 2.00
CA ARG A 54 4.06 15.80 2.78
C ARG A 54 5.32 16.06 3.60
#